data_AF-A0A9D8ZIX0-F1
#
_entry.id   AF-A0A9D8ZIX0-F1
#
_cell.length_a   1.000
_cell.length_b   1.000
_cell.length_c   1.000
_cell.angle_alpha   90.00
_cell.angle_beta   90.00
_cell.angle_gamma   90.00
#
_symmetry.space_group_name_H-M   'P 1'
#
loop_
_entity.id
_entity.type
_entity.pdbx_description
1 polymer ?
#
loop_
_entity_poly.entity_id
_entity_poly.type
_entity_poly.pdbx_seq_one_letter_code
_entity_poly.pdbx_strand_id
1 'polypeptide(L)'
;MRYLFLIMLLGLISCKAQKESNTPSGEVIEGLLLLDHDDFTNIDTFQTREIRDTKTLNKFYREINKTRKPGLPVPMVDFTKDMLVLVCLGEQQGKKEVALSRLRQTETELWIAIDVWEEEQEGAVTIQPMYYPFYLYKMPLVDKSLHFQRVEK
;
A
#
# COMPACT_ATOMS: atom_id res chain seq x y z
N MET A 1 48.55 26.59 31.10
CA MET A 1 48.20 25.86 29.87
C MET A 1 47.98 24.36 30.19
N ARG A 2 46.93 24.01 30.96
CA ARG A 2 46.73 22.62 31.44
C ARG A 2 45.29 22.10 31.30
N TYR A 3 44.45 22.81 30.56
CA TYR A 3 43.03 22.48 30.41
C TYR A 3 42.51 22.58 28.98
N LEU A 4 43.40 22.66 27.97
CA LEU A 4 43.00 22.79 26.56
C LEU A 4 42.71 21.45 25.86
N PHE A 5 43.02 20.32 26.50
CA PHE A 5 42.80 18.98 25.93
C PHE A 5 41.51 18.29 26.41
N LEU A 6 40.73 18.88 27.32
CA LEU A 6 39.59 18.19 27.94
C LEU A 6 38.24 18.39 27.23
N ILE A 7 38.18 19.21 26.16
CA ILE A 7 36.92 19.57 25.48
C ILE A 7 36.69 18.72 24.21
N MET A 8 37.65 17.90 23.79
CA MET A 8 37.61 17.18 22.51
C MET A 8 36.91 15.81 22.54
N LEU A 9 36.22 15.45 23.63
CA LEU A 9 35.64 14.11 23.81
C LEU A 9 34.10 14.06 23.91
N LEU A 10 33.39 15.17 23.68
CA LEU A 10 31.92 15.25 23.87
C LEU A 10 31.10 15.24 22.55
N GLY A 11 31.72 14.97 21.40
CA GLY A 11 31.09 15.17 20.09
C GLY A 11 30.39 13.97 19.43
N LEU A 12 30.43 12.76 19.99
CA LEU A 12 30.08 11.54 19.22
C LEU A 12 28.81 10.81 19.68
N ILE A 13 27.89 11.49 20.36
CA ILE A 13 26.55 10.96 20.66
C ILE A 13 25.47 11.78 19.95
N SER A 14 25.63 11.97 18.64
CA SER A 14 24.48 12.28 17.77
C SER A 14 23.91 10.94 17.31
N CYS A 15 23.12 10.31 18.18
CA CYS A 15 22.20 9.26 17.78
C CYS A 15 21.24 9.90 16.77
N LYS A 16 21.39 9.56 15.48
CA LYS A 16 20.43 9.98 14.47
C LYS A 16 19.05 9.50 14.92
N ALA A 17 18.11 10.43 15.07
CA ALA A 17 16.69 10.11 15.12
C ALA A 17 16.40 9.28 13.86
N GLN A 18 16.19 7.98 14.07
CA GLN A 18 15.81 7.06 13.01
C GLN A 18 14.37 7.39 12.67
N LYS A 19 14.17 8.10 11.54
CA LYS A 19 12.85 8.28 10.95
C LYS A 19 12.30 6.88 10.72
N GLU A 20 11.16 6.54 11.31
CA GLU A 20 10.51 5.26 11.07
C GLU A 20 10.20 5.17 9.58
N SER A 21 11.01 4.40 8.84
CA SER A 21 10.75 4.17 7.43
C SER A 21 9.62 3.16 7.33
N ASN A 22 8.59 3.45 6.52
CA ASN A 22 7.51 2.54 6.13
C ASN A 22 8.11 1.23 5.59
N THR A 23 8.38 0.28 6.49
CA THR A 23 9.11 -0.96 6.19
C THR A 23 8.08 -2.09 6.08
N PRO A 24 7.93 -2.73 4.91
CA PRO A 24 6.98 -3.81 4.74
C PRO A 24 7.17 -4.95 5.75
N SER A 25 6.08 -5.62 6.13
CA SER A 25 6.11 -6.72 7.12
C SER A 25 6.74 -8.01 6.60
N GLY A 26 6.77 -8.20 5.28
CA GLY A 26 7.31 -9.39 4.64
C GLY A 26 8.35 -9.10 3.57
N GLU A 27 8.65 -10.13 2.79
CA GLU A 27 9.59 -10.07 1.68
C GLU A 27 9.00 -9.34 0.46
N VAL A 28 9.86 -8.78 -0.38
CA VAL A 28 9.43 -8.16 -1.64
C VAL A 28 8.82 -9.22 -2.57
N ILE A 29 7.68 -8.90 -3.19
CA ILE A 29 7.07 -9.70 -4.24
C ILE A 29 7.69 -9.26 -5.57
N GLU A 30 8.42 -10.15 -6.24
CA GLU A 30 9.03 -9.86 -7.54
C GLU A 30 7.96 -9.53 -8.60
N GLY A 31 8.19 -8.45 -9.34
CA GLY A 31 7.27 -7.97 -10.39
C GLY A 31 5.99 -7.30 -9.87
N LEU A 32 5.87 -7.07 -8.55
CA LEU A 32 4.79 -6.28 -7.98
C LEU A 32 4.94 -4.79 -8.34
N LEU A 33 3.89 -4.18 -8.87
CA LEU A 33 3.86 -2.78 -9.27
C LEU A 33 2.51 -2.15 -8.90
N LEU A 34 2.51 -0.97 -8.29
CA LEU A 34 1.28 -0.17 -8.16
C LEU A 34 0.85 0.32 -9.55
N LEU A 35 -0.30 -0.15 -10.02
CA LEU A 35 -0.81 0.15 -11.35
C LEU A 35 -1.75 1.36 -11.36
N ASP A 36 -2.58 1.49 -10.32
CA ASP A 36 -3.52 2.60 -10.17
C ASP A 36 -3.87 2.82 -8.69
N HIS A 37 -4.21 4.05 -8.34
CA HIS A 37 -4.72 4.42 -7.02
C HIS A 37 -5.58 5.68 -7.09
N ASP A 38 -6.57 5.78 -6.21
CA ASP A 38 -7.34 7.01 -5.99
C ASP A 38 -7.80 7.04 -4.53
N ASP A 39 -7.90 8.23 -3.96
CA ASP A 39 -8.27 8.43 -2.56
C ASP A 39 -9.80 8.34 -2.34
N PHE A 40 -10.59 8.26 -3.42
CA PHE A 40 -12.06 8.33 -3.36
C PHE A 40 -12.74 7.23 -4.19
N THR A 41 -13.32 6.26 -3.46
CA THR A 41 -14.29 5.30 -3.99
C THR A 41 -15.61 5.38 -3.24
N ASN A 42 -16.62 4.63 -3.69
CA ASN A 42 -17.87 4.43 -2.98
C ASN A 42 -17.86 3.18 -2.09
N ILE A 43 -16.69 2.61 -1.81
CA ILE A 43 -16.51 1.42 -0.98
C ILE A 43 -16.06 1.88 0.40
N ASP A 44 -16.91 1.68 1.40
CA ASP A 44 -16.74 2.16 2.77
C ASP A 44 -16.10 1.14 3.73
N THR A 45 -15.94 -0.10 3.28
CA THR A 45 -15.40 -1.21 4.06
C THR A 45 -14.09 -1.72 3.49
N PHE A 46 -13.22 -2.24 4.36
CA PHE A 46 -12.00 -2.89 3.94
C PHE A 46 -12.31 -4.12 3.07
N GLN A 47 -11.76 -4.15 1.86
CA GLN A 47 -11.95 -5.26 0.92
C GLN A 47 -10.66 -5.56 0.17
N THR A 48 -10.38 -6.84 0.00
CA THR A 48 -9.27 -7.32 -0.82
C THR A 48 -9.80 -8.29 -1.87
N ARG A 49 -9.23 -8.23 -3.08
CA ARG A 49 -9.66 -9.10 -4.18
C ARG A 49 -8.52 -9.36 -5.13
N GLU A 50 -8.34 -10.63 -5.49
CA GLU A 50 -7.57 -10.98 -6.68
C GLU A 50 -8.41 -10.80 -7.95
N ILE A 51 -7.80 -10.25 -9.00
CA ILE A 51 -8.44 -10.03 -10.30
C ILE A 51 -7.58 -10.71 -11.36
N ARG A 52 -8.16 -11.71 -12.02
CA ARG A 52 -7.48 -12.56 -13.02
C ARG A 52 -8.03 -12.36 -14.44
N ASP A 53 -8.97 -11.44 -14.62
CA ASP A 53 -9.63 -11.24 -15.90
C ASP A 53 -10.16 -9.81 -16.07
N THR A 54 -10.27 -9.40 -17.34
CA THR A 54 -10.75 -8.08 -17.75
C THR A 54 -12.19 -7.81 -17.33
N LYS A 55 -13.05 -8.83 -17.26
CA LYS A 55 -14.46 -8.66 -16.90
C LYS A 55 -14.60 -8.28 -15.42
N THR A 56 -13.81 -8.87 -14.54
CA THR A 56 -13.76 -8.57 -13.11
C THR A 56 -13.16 -7.18 -12.88
N LEU A 57 -12.09 -6.81 -13.59
CA LEU A 57 -11.52 -5.45 -13.56
C LEU A 57 -12.56 -4.40 -13.99
N ASN A 58 -13.20 -4.59 -15.14
CA ASN A 58 -14.23 -3.70 -15.65
C ASN A 58 -15.44 -3.58 -14.70
N LYS A 59 -15.78 -4.64 -13.98
CA LYS A 59 -16.85 -4.61 -12.98
C LYS A 59 -16.49 -3.67 -11.83
N PHE A 60 -15.26 -3.74 -11.32
CA PHE A 60 -14.78 -2.84 -10.27
C PHE A 60 -14.78 -1.38 -10.74
N TYR A 61 -14.19 -1.08 -11.90
CA TYR A 61 -14.18 0.31 -12.39
C TYR A 61 -15.58 0.86 -12.69
N ARG A 62 -16.49 0.02 -13.19
CA ARG A 62 -17.90 0.42 -13.35
C ARG A 62 -18.56 0.76 -12.03
N GLU A 63 -18.19 0.08 -10.94
CA GLU A 63 -18.73 0.33 -9.62
C GLU A 63 -18.28 1.67 -9.06
N ILE A 64 -16.96 1.92 -9.02
CA ILE A 64 -16.40 3.16 -8.46
C ILE A 64 -16.71 4.39 -9.34
N ASN A 65 -16.98 4.19 -10.63
CA ASN A 65 -17.35 5.29 -11.53
C ASN A 65 -18.84 5.65 -11.52
N LYS A 66 -19.71 4.96 -10.77
CA LYS A 66 -21.16 5.23 -10.78
C LYS A 66 -21.52 6.68 -10.44
N THR A 67 -20.75 7.30 -9.55
CA THR A 67 -21.01 8.63 -9.00
C THR A 67 -20.01 9.69 -9.49
N ARG A 68 -19.15 9.35 -10.46
CA ARG A 68 -18.03 10.21 -10.90
C ARG A 68 -18.17 10.60 -12.38
N LYS A 69 -17.87 11.87 -12.69
CA LYS A 69 -17.71 12.37 -14.08
C LYS A 69 -16.54 13.37 -14.16
N PRO A 70 -15.54 13.16 -15.05
CA PRO A 70 -15.32 11.95 -15.86
C PRO A 70 -14.95 10.75 -14.97
N GLY A 71 -15.34 9.55 -15.40
CA GLY A 71 -14.94 8.32 -14.71
C GLY A 71 -13.45 8.04 -14.85
N LEU A 72 -12.89 7.26 -13.91
CA LEU A 72 -11.54 6.73 -13.97
C LEU A 72 -11.38 5.80 -15.18
N PRO A 73 -10.31 5.94 -15.97
CA PRO A 73 -10.01 5.04 -17.08
C PRO A 73 -9.66 3.65 -16.53
N VAL A 74 -10.09 2.59 -17.24
CA VAL A 74 -9.72 1.22 -16.86
C VAL A 74 -8.32 0.89 -17.40
N PRO A 75 -7.36 0.45 -16.56
CA PRO A 75 -6.03 0.05 -17.02
C PRO A 75 -6.07 -1.15 -17.98
N MET A 76 -5.19 -1.16 -18.97
CA MET A 76 -5.00 -2.29 -19.88
C MET A 76 -3.99 -3.28 -19.28
N VAL A 77 -4.40 -4.54 -19.12
CA VAL A 77 -3.60 -5.60 -18.49
C VAL A 77 -3.61 -6.87 -19.34
N ASP A 78 -2.44 -7.45 -19.56
CA ASP A 78 -2.29 -8.75 -20.21
C ASP A 78 -2.49 -9.87 -19.17
N PHE A 79 -3.75 -10.27 -18.96
CA PHE A 79 -4.12 -11.30 -17.97
C PHE A 79 -3.59 -12.72 -18.30
N THR A 80 -2.94 -12.90 -19.44
CA THR A 80 -2.22 -14.16 -19.73
C THR A 80 -0.86 -14.21 -19.04
N LYS A 81 -0.35 -13.08 -18.55
CA LYS A 81 0.98 -12.94 -17.92
C LYS A 81 0.89 -12.37 -16.51
N ASP A 82 -0.05 -11.46 -16.29
CA ASP A 82 -0.18 -10.70 -15.06
C ASP A 82 -1.54 -10.98 -14.39
N MET A 83 -1.59 -10.78 -13.08
CA MET A 83 -2.83 -10.69 -12.30
C MET A 83 -2.79 -9.44 -11.43
N LEU A 84 -3.93 -9.05 -10.87
CA LEU A 84 -4.02 -7.88 -10.01
C LEU A 84 -4.46 -8.23 -8.60
N VAL A 85 -4.00 -7.43 -7.65
CA VAL A 85 -4.49 -7.39 -6.27
C VAL A 85 -5.11 -6.03 -6.03
N LEU A 86 -6.41 -6.02 -5.79
CA LEU A 86 -7.17 -4.84 -5.40
C LEU A 86 -7.24 -4.78 -3.87
N VAL A 87 -6.91 -3.63 -3.31
CA VAL A 87 -7.08 -3.29 -1.89
C VAL A 87 -7.93 -2.04 -1.79
N CYS A 88 -9.11 -2.13 -1.18
CA CYS A 88 -9.92 -0.98 -0.78
C CYS A 88 -9.81 -0.86 0.74
N LEU A 89 -9.41 0.29 1.27
CA LEU A 89 -9.26 0.47 2.72
C LEU A 89 -10.59 0.77 3.43
N GLY A 90 -11.63 1.10 2.67
CA GLY A 90 -12.86 1.65 3.23
C GLY A 90 -12.64 3.04 3.80
N GLU A 91 -13.45 3.41 4.77
CA GLU A 91 -13.37 4.70 5.46
C GLU A 91 -12.02 4.89 6.19
N GLN A 92 -11.19 5.86 5.77
CA GLN A 92 -9.89 6.21 6.36
C GLN A 92 -9.76 7.70 6.73
N GLN A 93 -9.57 8.01 8.02
CA GLN A 93 -9.21 9.36 8.46
C GLN A 93 -7.75 9.63 8.09
N GLY A 94 -7.50 10.72 7.36
CA GLY A 94 -6.16 11.00 6.85
C GLY A 94 -5.80 10.10 5.67
N LYS A 95 -4.78 10.53 4.93
CA LYS A 95 -4.27 9.75 3.81
C LYS A 95 -3.47 8.56 4.31
N LYS A 96 -3.58 7.45 3.60
CA LYS A 96 -2.84 6.23 3.90
C LYS A 96 -1.88 5.90 2.77
N GLU A 97 -0.80 5.23 3.11
CA GLU A 97 0.03 4.50 2.16
C GLU A 97 -0.19 3.00 2.34
N VAL A 98 -0.15 2.26 1.25
CA VAL A 98 -0.24 0.79 1.26
C VAL A 98 1.01 0.20 0.62
N ALA A 99 1.51 -0.88 1.19
CA ALA A 99 2.44 -1.77 0.50
C ALA A 99 2.02 -3.22 0.69
N LEU A 100 2.31 -4.02 -0.35
CA LEU A 100 2.12 -5.46 -0.31
C LEU A 100 3.47 -6.16 -0.20
N SER A 101 3.55 -7.15 0.70
CA SER A 101 4.74 -7.97 0.86
C SER A 101 4.37 -9.44 1.10
N ARG A 102 5.27 -10.36 0.75
CA ARG A 102 5.07 -11.81 0.93
C ARG A 102 5.40 -12.18 2.37
N LEU A 103 4.41 -12.72 3.10
CA LEU A 103 4.60 -13.28 4.43
C LEU A 103 5.16 -14.70 4.38
N ARG A 104 4.55 -15.54 3.53
CA ARG A 104 4.95 -16.94 3.32
C ARG A 104 4.35 -17.46 2.03
N GLN A 105 4.91 -18.55 1.51
CA GLN A 105 4.45 -19.21 0.30
C GLN A 105 4.62 -20.72 0.43
N THR A 106 3.66 -21.48 -0.09
CA THR A 106 3.73 -22.94 -0.27
C THR A 106 3.61 -23.27 -1.77
N GLU A 107 3.47 -24.54 -2.12
CA GLU A 107 3.21 -24.95 -3.51
C GLU A 107 1.87 -24.43 -4.04
N THR A 108 0.84 -24.31 -3.18
CA THR A 108 -0.53 -23.98 -3.58
C THR A 108 -1.02 -22.61 -3.10
N GLU A 109 -0.34 -21.99 -2.14
CA GLU A 109 -0.84 -20.81 -1.44
C GLU A 109 0.25 -19.72 -1.34
N LEU A 110 -0.17 -18.46 -1.40
CA LEU A 110 0.68 -17.28 -1.19
C LEU A 110 -0.02 -16.33 -0.21
N TRP A 111 0.65 -15.99 0.89
CA TRP A 111 0.14 -15.06 1.89
C TRP A 111 0.81 -13.71 1.71
N ILE A 112 -0.01 -12.68 1.55
CA ILE A 112 0.38 -11.31 1.27
C ILE A 112 -0.02 -10.45 2.48
N ALA A 113 0.96 -9.79 3.09
CA ALA A 113 0.72 -8.72 4.03
C ALA A 113 0.25 -7.47 3.28
N ILE A 114 -0.72 -6.78 3.86
CA ILE A 114 -1.16 -5.45 3.46
C ILE A 114 -0.77 -4.53 4.60
N ASP A 115 0.39 -3.92 4.45
CA ASP A 115 0.87 -2.91 5.38
C ASP A 115 0.17 -1.58 5.05
N VAL A 116 -0.42 -0.94 6.06
CA VAL A 116 -1.07 0.37 5.94
C VAL A 116 -0.38 1.34 6.88
N TRP A 117 0.08 2.47 6.37
CA TRP A 117 0.70 3.55 7.14
C TRP A 117 -0.05 4.86 6.98
N GLU A 118 0.10 5.75 7.95
CA GLU A 118 -0.24 7.17 7.76
C GLU A 118 0.71 7.80 6.74
N GLU A 119 0.17 8.54 5.78
CA GLU A 119 0.99 9.41 4.94
C GLU A 119 1.40 10.64 5.79
N GLU A 120 2.71 10.86 5.98
CA GLU A 120 3.22 12.03 6.72
C GLU A 120 2.73 13.32 6.04
N GLN A 121 1.84 14.06 6.70
CA GLN A 121 1.45 15.39 6.23
C GLN A 121 2.34 16.46 6.87
N GLU A 122 2.89 17.36 6.04
CA GLU A 122 3.63 18.52 6.54
C GLU A 122 2.67 19.47 7.25
N GLY A 123 2.76 19.50 8.59
CA GLY A 123 2.02 20.43 9.45
C GLY A 123 0.99 19.73 10.34
N ALA A 124 0.83 20.25 11.56
CA ALA A 124 -0.14 19.73 12.53
C ALA A 124 -1.55 20.16 12.13
N VAL A 125 -2.18 19.45 11.20
CA VAL A 125 -3.60 19.63 10.88
C VAL A 125 -4.42 18.93 11.96
N THR A 126 -5.19 19.70 12.74
CA THR A 126 -5.99 19.17 13.86
C THR A 126 -7.23 18.38 13.39
N ILE A 127 -7.62 18.51 12.12
CA ILE A 127 -8.76 17.84 11.50
C ILE A 127 -8.30 17.16 10.21
N GLN A 128 -8.26 15.83 10.20
CA GLN A 128 -7.90 15.07 9.01
C GLN A 128 -9.12 14.83 8.11
N PRO A 129 -8.99 15.00 6.78
CA PRO A 129 -10.07 14.70 5.85
C PRO A 129 -10.44 13.21 5.84
N MET A 130 -11.66 12.92 5.38
CA MET A 130 -12.18 11.58 5.22
C MET A 130 -11.89 11.05 3.81
N TYR A 131 -11.25 9.88 3.71
CA TYR A 131 -10.91 9.23 2.44
C TYR A 131 -11.51 7.82 2.34
N TYR A 132 -11.62 7.33 1.10
CA TYR A 132 -12.11 5.98 0.78
C TYR A 132 -11.19 5.33 -0.27
N PRO A 133 -9.89 5.13 0.04
CA PRO A 133 -8.89 4.89 -0.98
C PRO A 133 -8.91 3.44 -1.49
N PHE A 134 -8.51 3.28 -2.75
CA PHE A 134 -8.16 1.99 -3.32
C PHE A 134 -6.76 1.99 -3.93
N TYR A 135 -6.15 0.81 -3.95
CA TYR A 135 -4.85 0.54 -4.55
C TYR A 135 -4.98 -0.71 -5.42
N LEU A 136 -4.53 -0.61 -6.65
CA LEU A 136 -4.54 -1.70 -7.61
C LEU A 136 -3.09 -2.07 -7.94
N TYR A 137 -2.63 -3.18 -7.40
CA TYR A 137 -1.31 -3.72 -7.71
C TYR A 137 -1.38 -4.73 -8.82
N LYS A 138 -0.36 -4.75 -9.67
CA LYS A 138 -0.09 -5.77 -10.68
C LYS A 138 1.04 -6.65 -10.21
N MET A 139 0.94 -7.95 -10.43
CA MET A 139 2.01 -8.92 -10.20
C MET A 139 1.97 -10.04 -11.26
N PRO A 140 3.06 -10.80 -11.45
CA PRO A 140 3.05 -11.95 -12.34
C PRO A 140 1.92 -12.93 -11.98
N LEU A 141 1.30 -13.51 -13.00
CA LEU A 141 0.26 -14.52 -12.83
C LEU A 141 0.86 -15.73 -12.11
N VAL A 142 0.29 -16.06 -10.96
CA VAL A 142 0.66 -17.25 -10.18
C VAL A 142 -0.51 -18.22 -10.10
N ASP A 143 -0.23 -19.51 -10.25
CA ASP A 143 -1.19 -20.59 -10.01
C ASP A 143 -1.19 -20.97 -8.53
N LYS A 144 -1.58 -20.01 -7.68
CA LYS A 144 -1.66 -20.13 -6.22
C LYS A 144 -2.87 -19.38 -5.70
N SER A 145 -3.48 -19.88 -4.64
CA SER A 145 -4.50 -19.18 -3.87
C SER A 145 -3.87 -18.03 -3.09
N LEU A 146 -4.41 -16.82 -3.25
CA LEU A 146 -3.95 -15.66 -2.50
C LEU A 146 -4.70 -15.51 -1.17
N HIS A 147 -3.95 -15.33 -0.10
CA HIS A 147 -4.46 -15.00 1.23
C HIS A 147 -3.93 -13.63 1.65
N PHE A 148 -4.80 -12.76 2.13
CA PHE A 148 -4.45 -11.40 2.50
C PHE A 148 -4.50 -11.23 4.02
N GLN A 149 -3.46 -10.65 4.60
CA GLN A 149 -3.40 -10.31 6.02
C GLN A 149 -3.13 -8.81 6.16
N ARG A 150 -4.11 -8.06 6.69
CA ARG A 150 -3.91 -6.66 7.02
C ARG A 150 -2.97 -6.55 8.22
N VAL A 151 -1.99 -5.66 8.13
CA VAL A 151 -1.09 -5.28 9.20
C VAL A 151 -1.24 -3.77 9.40
N GLU A 152 -1.73 -3.38 10.58
CA GLU A 152 -1.80 -1.98 10.97
C GLU A 152 -0.46 -1.59 11.61
N LYS A 153 0.12 -0.46 11.16
CA LYS A 153 1.40 0.05 11.63
C LYS A 153 1.28 1.53 12.01
#